data_AF-A0A968L8S7-F1
#
_entry.id   AF-A0A968L8S7-F1
#
_cell.length_a   1.000
_cell.length_b   1.000
_cell.length_c   1.000
_cell.angle_alpha   90.00
_cell.angle_beta   90.00
_cell.angle_gamma   90.00
#
_symmetry.space_group_name_H-M   'P 1'
#
loop_
_entity.id
_entity.type
_entity.pdbx_description
1 polymer ?
#
loop_
_entity_poly.entity_id
_entity_poly.type
_entity_poly.pdbx_seq_one_letter_code
_entity_poly.pdbx_strand_id
1 'polypeptide(L)'
;RGRDLLNDLVALRRRIARLRRSMVAHRGVYGALTGPDVRQVVDDQDAVEDLTAVSARFDAAIAAVEGSREALIGSFDVYMSRTAQRTNDVMKVLTIATVLLLPGSVIAGLLGMKVVVPLDKDSPYSFWIVIAGVATLAVILLVVARHRRWL
;
A
#
# COMPACT_ATOMS: atom_id res chain seq x y z
N ARG A 1 10.62 11.20 8.04
CA ARG A 1 10.91 10.36 6.85
C ARG A 1 9.66 10.00 6.03
N GLY A 2 8.69 9.23 6.53
CA GLY A 2 7.50 8.85 5.71
C GLY A 2 6.56 10.01 5.36
N ARG A 3 6.38 10.98 6.27
CA ARG A 3 5.62 12.22 6.02
C ARG A 3 6.29 13.15 5.01
N ASP A 4 7.62 13.16 4.98
CA ASP A 4 8.40 14.00 4.06
C ASP A 4 8.27 13.48 2.62
N LEU A 5 8.37 12.15 2.42
CA LEU A 5 8.16 11.51 1.12
C LEU A 5 6.75 11.76 0.55
N LEU A 6 5.72 11.72 1.40
CA LEU A 6 4.33 12.04 1.03
C LEU A 6 4.21 13.49 0.55
N ASN A 7 4.83 14.43 1.28
CA ASN A 7 4.84 15.84 0.90
C ASN A 7 5.60 16.05 -0.43
N ASP A 8 6.73 15.36 -0.62
CA ASP A 8 7.52 15.41 -1.85
C ASP A 8 6.73 14.85 -3.05
N LEU A 9 6.03 13.74 -2.88
CA LEU A 9 5.16 13.14 -3.91
C LEU A 9 4.01 14.07 -4.28
N VAL A 10 3.36 14.69 -3.29
CA VAL A 10 2.30 15.69 -3.53
C VAL A 10 2.86 16.91 -4.25
N ALA A 11 4.05 17.39 -3.86
CA ALA A 11 4.72 18.50 -4.52
C ALA A 11 5.07 18.15 -5.98
N LEU A 12 5.58 16.94 -6.23
CA LEU A 12 5.93 16.47 -7.56
C LEU A 12 4.69 16.30 -8.45
N ARG A 13 3.60 15.73 -7.92
CA ARG A 13 2.29 15.66 -8.60
C ARG A 13 1.80 17.04 -9.00
N ARG A 14 1.91 18.04 -8.11
CA ARG A 14 1.53 19.43 -8.41
C ARG A 14 2.41 20.05 -9.49
N ARG A 15 3.72 19.78 -9.49
CA ARG A 15 4.67 20.24 -10.53
C ARG A 15 4.32 19.64 -11.90
N ILE A 16 4.12 18.33 -11.97
CA ILE A 16 3.72 17.63 -13.20
C ILE A 16 2.37 18.18 -13.70
N ALA A 17 1.40 18.39 -12.81
CA ALA A 17 0.09 18.93 -13.19
C ALA A 17 0.15 20.37 -13.72
N ARG A 18 1.09 21.19 -13.24
CA ARG A 18 1.34 22.55 -13.77
C ARG A 18 2.03 22.48 -15.13
N LEU A 19 3.06 21.66 -15.26
CA LEU A 19 3.77 21.45 -16.52
C LEU A 19 2.84 20.94 -17.63
N ARG A 20 2.00 19.95 -17.32
CA ARG A 20 0.98 19.46 -18.26
C ARG A 20 0.03 20.57 -18.68
N ARG A 21 -0.47 21.37 -17.73
CA ARG A 21 -1.38 22.49 -18.04
C ARG A 21 -0.75 23.50 -18.98
N SER A 22 0.52 23.87 -18.77
CA SER A 22 1.22 24.78 -19.68
C SER A 22 1.46 24.14 -21.04
N MET A 23 1.90 22.89 -21.10
CA MET A 23 2.14 22.21 -22.38
C MET A 23 0.85 22.02 -23.19
N VAL A 24 -0.25 21.62 -22.56
CA VAL A 24 -1.56 21.50 -23.24
C VAL A 24 -2.05 22.85 -23.76
N ALA A 25 -1.82 23.95 -23.03
CA ALA A 25 -2.15 25.29 -23.52
C ALA A 25 -1.34 25.65 -24.79
N HIS A 26 -0.06 25.29 -24.86
CA HIS A 26 0.77 25.51 -26.04
C HIS A 26 0.47 24.56 -27.20
N ARG A 27 -0.14 23.38 -26.96
CA ARG A 27 -0.55 22.43 -28.01
C ARG A 27 -1.44 23.09 -29.06
N GLY A 28 -2.33 23.98 -28.65
CA GLY A 28 -3.20 24.72 -29.58
C GLY A 28 -2.42 25.60 -30.55
N VAL A 29 -1.32 26.21 -30.10
CA VAL A 29 -0.44 27.04 -30.93
C VAL A 29 0.32 26.18 -31.94
N TYR A 30 0.94 25.09 -31.49
CA TYR A 30 1.63 24.16 -32.39
C TYR A 30 0.69 23.50 -33.40
N GLY A 31 -0.54 23.18 -32.98
CA GLY A 31 -1.58 22.67 -33.87
C GLY A 31 -2.00 23.69 -34.94
N ALA A 32 -2.14 24.97 -34.56
CA ALA A 32 -2.44 26.06 -35.48
C ALA A 32 -1.29 26.31 -36.48
N LEU A 33 -0.03 26.15 -36.07
CA LEU A 33 1.15 26.29 -36.93
C LEU A 33 1.24 25.18 -38.00
N THR A 34 0.69 24.00 -37.74
CA THR A 34 0.54 22.92 -38.72
C THR A 34 -0.80 22.94 -39.45
N GLY A 35 -1.62 23.98 -39.20
CA GLY A 35 -2.96 24.12 -39.76
C GLY A 35 -2.95 24.40 -41.27
N PRO A 36 -4.11 24.19 -41.94
CA PRO A 36 -4.24 24.40 -43.38
C PRO A 36 -3.89 25.84 -43.80
N ASP A 37 -4.15 26.84 -42.95
CA ASP A 37 -3.88 28.25 -43.23
C ASP A 37 -2.38 28.53 -43.39
N VAL A 38 -1.53 27.93 -42.55
CA VAL A 38 -0.06 28.09 -42.64
C VAL A 38 0.49 27.31 -43.83
N ARG A 39 -0.09 26.14 -44.12
CA ARG A 39 0.26 25.30 -45.27
C ARG A 39 -0.04 25.97 -46.62
N GLN A 40 -0.99 26.91 -46.66
CA GLN A 40 -1.28 27.70 -47.85
C GLN A 40 -0.34 28.90 -48.05
N VAL A 41 0.29 29.39 -46.97
CA VAL A 41 1.18 30.57 -47.01
C VAL A 41 2.65 30.16 -47.23
N VAL A 42 3.05 28.99 -46.73
CA VAL A 42 4.39 28.44 -46.91
C VAL A 42 4.43 27.57 -48.16
N ASP A 43 5.06 28.07 -49.22
CA ASP A 43 5.24 27.35 -50.50
C ASP A 43 6.37 26.30 -50.43
N ASP A 44 7.22 26.38 -49.40
CA ASP A 44 8.32 25.47 -49.14
C ASP A 44 7.82 24.20 -48.42
N GLN A 45 7.84 23.07 -49.14
CA GLN A 45 7.42 21.77 -48.61
C GLN A 45 8.32 21.27 -47.47
N ASP A 46 9.62 21.55 -47.52
CA ASP A 46 10.58 21.12 -46.49
C ASP A 46 10.29 21.84 -45.17
N ALA A 47 9.99 23.14 -45.23
CA ALA A 47 9.62 23.93 -44.06
C ALA A 47 8.32 23.43 -43.39
N VAL A 48 7.33 22.99 -44.18
CA VAL A 48 6.08 22.40 -43.67
C VAL A 48 6.32 21.04 -42.99
N GLU A 49 7.22 20.23 -43.54
CA GLU A 49 7.59 18.94 -42.96
C GLU A 49 8.31 19.13 -41.61
N ASP A 50 9.25 20.08 -41.53
CA ASP A 50 9.95 20.44 -40.29
C ASP A 50 8.98 20.93 -39.19
N LEU A 51 8.03 21.81 -39.54
CA LEU A 51 6.98 22.29 -38.64
C LEU A 51 6.13 21.13 -38.09
N THR A 52 5.77 20.20 -38.96
CA THR A 52 5.01 18.99 -38.59
C THR A 52 5.81 18.10 -37.65
N ALA A 53 7.10 17.91 -37.92
CA ALA A 53 8.01 17.14 -37.06
C ALA A 53 8.18 17.77 -35.67
N VAL A 54 8.26 19.09 -35.58
CA VAL A 54 8.33 19.82 -34.29
C VAL A 54 7.03 19.63 -33.50
N SER A 55 5.87 19.73 -34.14
CA SER A 55 4.57 19.50 -33.51
C SER A 55 4.44 18.06 -32.98
N ALA A 56 4.88 17.07 -33.76
CA ALA A 56 4.92 15.67 -33.34
C ALA A 56 5.84 15.43 -32.12
N ARG A 57 7.02 16.06 -32.10
CA ARG A 57 7.94 16.01 -30.94
C ARG A 57 7.30 16.63 -29.69
N PHE A 58 6.55 17.71 -29.85
CA PHE A 58 5.83 18.35 -28.75
C PHE A 58 4.75 17.44 -28.16
N ASP A 59 3.99 16.77 -29.03
CA ASP A 59 2.99 15.78 -28.63
C ASP A 59 3.60 14.57 -27.90
N ALA A 60 4.74 14.07 -28.39
CA ALA A 60 5.49 13.01 -27.71
C ALA A 60 5.97 13.46 -26.31
N ALA A 61 6.39 14.72 -26.15
CA ALA A 61 6.78 15.26 -24.86
C ALA A 61 5.59 15.36 -23.88
N ILE A 62 4.40 15.76 -24.36
CA ILE A 62 3.17 15.72 -23.53
C ILE A 62 2.88 14.30 -23.07
N ALA A 63 2.96 13.32 -23.97
CA ALA A 63 2.72 11.91 -23.64
C ALA A 63 3.72 11.39 -22.59
N ALA A 64 5.00 11.77 -22.69
CA ALA A 64 6.02 11.42 -21.69
C ALA A 64 5.73 12.01 -20.30
N VAL A 65 5.20 13.24 -20.25
CA VAL A 65 4.78 13.88 -18.98
C VAL A 65 3.58 13.15 -18.38
N GLU A 66 2.61 12.70 -19.19
CA GLU A 66 1.48 11.92 -18.69
C GLU A 66 1.91 10.53 -18.21
N GLY A 67 2.81 9.85 -18.93
CA GLY A 67 3.39 8.57 -18.48
C GLY A 67 4.14 8.71 -17.15
N SER A 68 4.86 9.81 -16.96
CA SER A 68 5.52 10.13 -15.68
C SER A 68 4.50 10.33 -14.54
N ARG A 69 3.35 10.92 -14.85
CA ARG A 69 2.25 11.11 -13.89
C ARG A 69 1.64 9.78 -13.47
N GLU A 70 1.39 8.88 -14.42
CA GLU A 70 0.85 7.55 -14.17
C GLU A 70 1.82 6.71 -13.34
N ALA A 71 3.11 6.71 -13.68
CA ALA A 71 4.14 6.01 -12.91
C ALA A 71 4.23 6.51 -11.46
N LEU A 72 4.06 7.82 -11.24
CA LEU A 72 4.02 8.41 -9.91
C LEU A 72 2.79 7.95 -9.10
N ILE A 73 1.62 7.86 -9.73
CA ILE A 73 0.40 7.35 -9.10
C ILE A 73 0.57 5.87 -8.75
N GLY A 74 1.06 5.04 -9.68
CA GLY A 74 1.31 3.62 -9.43
C GLY A 74 2.32 3.40 -8.30
N SER A 75 3.37 4.22 -8.23
CA SER A 75 4.34 4.18 -7.14
C SER A 75 3.71 4.51 -5.78
N PHE A 76 2.78 5.47 -5.75
CA PHE A 76 2.05 5.82 -4.55
C PHE A 76 1.16 4.67 -4.05
N ASP A 77 0.45 4.01 -4.95
CA ASP A 77 -0.41 2.87 -4.61
C ASP A 77 0.43 1.69 -4.07
N VAL A 78 1.58 1.42 -4.67
CA VAL A 78 2.53 0.41 -4.16
C VAL A 78 3.04 0.78 -2.77
N TYR A 79 3.37 2.04 -2.53
CA TYR A 79 3.82 2.51 -1.21
C TYR A 79 2.72 2.36 -0.14
N MET A 80 1.47 2.68 -0.47
CA MET A 80 0.33 2.48 0.42
C MET A 80 0.08 1.00 0.70
N SER A 81 0.13 0.15 -0.32
CA SER A 81 0.01 -1.31 -0.17
C SER A 81 1.11 -1.87 0.73
N ARG A 82 2.38 -1.50 0.53
CA ARG A 82 3.49 -1.91 1.40
C ARG A 82 3.33 -1.41 2.83
N THR A 83 2.82 -0.20 3.02
CA THR A 83 2.56 0.35 4.36
C THR A 83 1.47 -0.44 5.07
N ALA A 84 0.37 -0.75 4.38
CA ALA A 84 -0.70 -1.60 4.92
C ALA A 84 -0.20 -3.01 5.26
N GLN A 85 0.61 -3.60 4.38
CA GLN A 85 1.22 -4.91 4.61
C GLN A 85 2.11 -4.89 5.85
N ARG A 86 2.94 -3.86 6.02
CA ARG A 86 3.77 -3.72 7.23
C ARG A 86 2.94 -3.60 8.50
N THR A 87 1.85 -2.83 8.47
CA THR A 87 0.92 -2.74 9.60
C THR A 87 0.31 -4.11 9.92
N ASN A 88 -0.11 -4.86 8.90
CA ASN A 88 -0.61 -6.22 9.07
C ASN A 88 0.46 -7.12 9.68
N ASP A 89 1.70 -7.08 9.20
CA ASP A 89 2.80 -7.90 9.73
C ASP A 89 3.09 -7.56 11.20
N VAL A 90 3.07 -6.28 11.58
CA VAL A 90 3.21 -5.84 12.98
C VAL A 90 2.07 -6.39 13.84
N MET A 91 0.82 -6.29 13.36
CA MET A 91 -0.34 -6.83 14.07
C MET A 91 -0.24 -8.35 14.22
N LYS A 92 0.25 -9.07 13.21
CA LYS A 92 0.48 -10.52 13.27
C LYS A 92 1.49 -10.88 14.36
N VAL A 93 2.62 -10.16 14.43
CA VAL A 93 3.64 -10.38 15.48
C VAL A 93 3.06 -10.13 16.87
N LEU A 94 2.35 -9.02 17.07
CA LEU A 94 1.72 -8.70 18.36
C LEU A 94 0.65 -9.73 18.76
N THR A 95 -0.12 -10.23 17.78
CA THR A 95 -1.16 -11.25 18.01
C THR A 95 -0.53 -12.58 18.39
N ILE A 96 0.51 -13.04 17.69
CA ILE A 96 1.23 -14.27 18.03
C ILE A 96 1.82 -14.16 19.44
N ALA A 97 2.46 -13.04 19.78
CA ALA A 97 3.00 -12.80 21.11
C ALA A 97 1.92 -12.90 22.19
N THR A 98 0.76 -12.27 21.97
CA THR A 98 -0.38 -12.32 22.89
C THR A 98 -0.93 -13.73 23.06
N VAL A 99 -1.14 -14.47 21.96
CA VAL A 99 -1.66 -15.85 21.98
C VAL A 99 -0.69 -16.81 22.68
N LEU A 100 0.62 -16.56 22.62
CA LEU A 100 1.62 -17.32 23.37
C LEU A 100 1.62 -16.99 24.88
N LEU A 101 1.34 -15.74 25.26
CA LEU A 101 1.33 -15.28 26.65
C LEU A 101 0.04 -15.61 27.41
N LEU A 102 -1.10 -15.63 26.71
CA LEU A 102 -2.42 -15.89 27.29
C LEU A 102 -2.50 -17.20 28.10
N PRO A 103 -2.03 -18.36 27.60
CA PRO A 103 -2.14 -19.63 28.32
C PRO A 103 -1.28 -19.64 29.58
N GLY A 104 -0.06 -19.09 29.49
CA GLY A 104 0.82 -18.92 30.65
C GLY A 104 0.18 -18.04 31.73
N SER A 105 -0.51 -16.97 31.31
CA SER A 105 -1.22 -16.07 32.22
C SER A 105 -2.41 -16.74 32.90
N VAL A 106 -3.17 -17.57 32.17
CA VAL A 106 -4.27 -18.35 32.75
C VAL A 106 -3.75 -19.39 33.75
N ILE A 107 -2.66 -20.10 33.43
CA ILE A 107 -2.04 -21.07 34.36
C ILE A 107 -1.53 -20.36 35.62
N ALA A 108 -0.85 -19.22 35.48
CA ALA A 108 -0.39 -18.42 36.61
C ALA A 108 -1.56 -17.89 37.48
N GLY A 109 -2.65 -17.46 36.84
CA GLY A 109 -3.87 -17.03 37.54
C GLY A 109 -4.55 -18.17 38.30
N LEU A 110 -4.64 -19.36 37.71
CA LEU A 110 -5.15 -20.56 38.38
C LEU A 110 -4.26 -20.99 39.54
N LEU A 111 -2.94 -20.90 39.42
CA LEU A 111 -2.01 -21.20 40.51
C LEU A 111 -2.09 -20.18 41.67
N GLY A 112 -2.41 -18.92 41.37
CA GLY A 112 -2.56 -17.86 42.37
C GLY A 112 -3.89 -17.92 43.14
N MET A 113 -4.94 -18.46 42.53
CA MET A 113 -6.18 -18.78 43.22
C MET A 113 -5.99 -20.08 44.02
N LYS A 114 -6.41 -20.15 45.28
CA LYS A 114 -6.58 -21.45 45.96
C LYS A 114 -7.71 -22.20 45.24
N VAL A 115 -7.39 -22.92 44.16
CA VAL A 115 -8.37 -23.59 43.31
C VAL A 115 -9.03 -24.70 44.13
N VAL A 116 -10.23 -24.43 44.62
CA VAL A 116 -11.16 -25.46 45.06
C VAL A 116 -11.83 -25.97 43.79
N VAL A 117 -11.23 -26.96 43.14
CA VAL A 117 -11.82 -27.64 41.98
C VAL A 117 -13.11 -28.35 42.45
N PRO A 118 -14.24 -28.23 41.73
CA PRO A 118 -15.46 -28.97 42.05
C PRO A 118 -15.33 -30.48 41.82
N LEU A 119 -14.31 -30.90 41.06
CA LEU A 119 -13.97 -32.30 40.77
C LEU A 119 -13.00 -32.78 41.84
N ASP A 120 -13.53 -33.40 42.90
CA ASP A 120 -12.82 -34.07 44.00
C ASP A 120 -11.67 -33.31 44.66
N LYS A 121 -11.90 -32.89 45.91
CA LYS A 121 -10.91 -32.22 46.78
C LYS A 121 -9.66 -33.07 47.08
N ASP A 122 -9.72 -34.38 46.86
CA ASP A 122 -8.68 -35.35 47.25
C ASP A 122 -7.93 -36.00 46.08
N SER A 123 -8.26 -35.67 44.83
CA SER A 123 -7.59 -36.27 43.66
C SER A 123 -6.46 -35.37 43.13
N PRO A 124 -5.18 -35.82 43.16
CA PRO A 124 -4.07 -35.06 42.60
C PRO A 124 -4.15 -34.86 41.08
N TYR A 125 -5.07 -35.55 40.40
CA TYR A 125 -5.27 -35.47 38.96
C TYR A 125 -6.14 -34.29 38.51
N SER A 126 -7.01 -33.76 39.38
CA SER A 126 -7.94 -32.67 39.03
C SER A 126 -7.21 -31.38 38.61
N PHE A 127 -6.06 -31.10 39.24
CA PHE A 127 -5.18 -29.99 38.86
C PHE A 127 -4.59 -30.15 37.45
N TRP A 128 -4.08 -31.34 37.14
CA TRP A 128 -3.50 -31.64 35.81
C TRP A 128 -4.54 -31.62 34.70
N ILE A 129 -5.78 -32.06 34.98
CA ILE A 129 -6.90 -32.03 34.02
C ILE A 129 -7.26 -30.59 33.63
N VAL A 130 -7.33 -29.67 34.60
CA VAL A 130 -7.65 -28.26 34.32
C VAL A 130 -6.54 -27.59 33.50
N ILE A 131 -5.27 -27.84 33.84
CA ILE A 131 -4.12 -27.36 33.05
C ILE A 131 -4.16 -27.92 31.63
N ALA A 132 -4.39 -29.22 31.47
CA ALA A 132 -4.49 -29.85 30.16
C ALA A 132 -5.64 -29.26 29.35
N GLY A 133 -6.80 -28.97 29.97
CA GLY A 133 -7.94 -28.32 29.32
C GLY A 133 -7.62 -26.91 28.83
N VAL A 134 -7.00 -26.08 29.67
CA VAL A 134 -6.57 -24.71 29.29
C VAL A 134 -5.51 -24.74 28.19
N ALA A 135 -4.51 -25.63 28.31
CA ALA A 135 -3.48 -25.80 27.30
C ALA A 135 -4.06 -26.28 25.96
N THR A 136 -5.02 -27.20 25.98
CA THR A 136 -5.70 -27.70 24.78
C THR A 136 -6.52 -26.61 24.11
N LEU A 137 -7.30 -25.83 24.88
CA LEU A 137 -8.08 -24.71 24.34
C LEU A 137 -7.16 -23.65 23.71
N ALA A 138 -6.03 -23.34 24.34
CA ALA A 138 -5.02 -22.45 23.81
C ALA A 138 -4.45 -22.95 22.48
N VAL A 139 -4.07 -24.23 22.40
CA VAL A 139 -3.55 -24.85 21.18
C VAL A 139 -4.60 -24.83 20.07
N ILE A 140 -5.87 -25.13 20.36
CA ILE A 140 -6.97 -25.09 19.38
C ILE A 140 -7.13 -23.68 18.81
N LEU A 141 -7.15 -22.65 19.67
CA LEU A 141 -7.25 -21.25 19.21
C LEU A 141 -6.07 -20.85 18.33
N LEU A 142 -4.86 -21.31 18.67
CA LEU A 142 -3.64 -21.05 17.89
C LEU A 142 -3.69 -21.75 16.52
N VAL A 143 -4.13 -23.01 16.48
CA VAL A 143 -4.29 -23.78 15.23
C VAL A 143 -5.36 -23.18 14.34
N VAL A 144 -6.51 -22.79 14.88
CA VAL A 144 -7.59 -22.14 14.12
C VAL A 144 -7.13 -20.79 13.57
N ALA A 145 -6.44 -19.97 14.39
CA ALA A 145 -5.89 -18.69 13.95
C ALA A 145 -4.88 -18.85 12.81
N ARG A 146 -4.04 -19.89 12.86
CA ARG A 146 -3.09 -20.24 11.80
C ARG A 146 -3.77 -20.78 10.54
N HIS A 147 -4.79 -21.63 10.68
CA HIS A 147 -5.48 -22.23 9.52
C HIS A 147 -6.33 -21.20 8.75
N ARG A 148 -6.88 -20.19 9.44
CA ARG A 148 -7.69 -19.16 8.78
C ARG A 148 -6.86 -18.13 8.00
N ARG A 149 -5.52 -18.24 7.99
CA ARG A 149 -4.58 -17.26 7.39
C ARG A 149 -4.78 -15.82 7.87
N TRP A 150 -5.40 -15.64 9.04
CA TRP A 150 -5.43 -14.33 9.71
C TRP A 150 -4.04 -13.97 10.25
N LEU A 151 -3.16 -14.98 10.37
CA LEU A 151 -1.71 -14.93 10.55
C LEU A 151 -1.01 -15.44 9.29
#